data_AF-A0A847TRP3-F1
#
_entry.id   AF-A0A847TRP3-F1
#
_cell.length_a   1.000
_cell.length_b   1.000
_cell.length_c   1.000
_cell.angle_alpha   90.00
_cell.angle_beta   90.00
_cell.angle_gamma   90.00
#
_symmetry.space_group_name_H-M   'P 1'
#
loop_
_entity.id
_entity.type
_entity.pdbx_description
1 polymer ?
#
loop_
_entity_poly.entity_id
_entity_poly.type
_entity_poly.pdbx_seq_one_letter_code
_entity_poly.pdbx_strand_id
1 'polypeptide(L)' 'MGTSDETTVSERGGVTIPSEIREALSIEAGDKIRWTVEEDDVMVEIVHQQEGVFDDFEPMSMGGDGGTAHNTTGEER' A
#
# COMPACT_ATOMS: atom_id res chain seq x y z
N MET A 1 -17.50 22.24 10.57
CA MET A 1 -18.43 22.03 9.43
C MET A 1 -17.85 20.86 8.66
N GLY A 2 -18.65 19.82 8.38
CA GLY A 2 -18.19 18.72 7.53
C GLY A 2 -18.12 19.18 6.08
N THR A 3 -17.07 18.79 5.38
CA THR A 3 -16.94 18.98 3.92
C THR A 3 -17.55 17.76 3.24
N SER A 4 -18.41 18.01 2.25
CA SER A 4 -18.93 16.98 1.35
C SER A 4 -18.81 17.49 -0.08
N ASP A 5 -18.25 16.66 -0.96
CA ASP A 5 -18.10 16.95 -2.39
C ASP A 5 -18.43 15.68 -3.19
N GLU A 6 -18.82 15.82 -4.46
CA GLU A 6 -19.24 14.71 -5.31
C GLU A 6 -18.34 14.61 -6.55
N THR A 7 -17.95 13.39 -6.90
CA THR A 7 -17.19 13.14 -8.13
C THR A 7 -17.88 12.11 -9.00
N THR A 8 -17.88 12.36 -10.31
CA THR A 8 -18.40 11.39 -11.29
C THR A 8 -17.43 10.23 -11.47
N VAL A 9 -17.98 9.02 -11.47
CA VAL A 9 -17.25 7.80 -11.82
C VAL A 9 -16.88 7.85 -13.30
N SER A 10 -15.59 7.69 -13.60
CA SER A 10 -15.10 7.62 -14.97
C SER A 10 -15.57 6.33 -15.67
N GLU A 11 -15.50 6.27 -17.00
CA GLU A 11 -15.91 5.09 -17.78
C GLU A 11 -15.18 3.79 -17.37
N ARG A 12 -13.98 3.92 -16.79
CA ARG A 12 -13.18 2.80 -16.28
C ARG A 12 -13.48 2.43 -14.81
N GLY A 13 -14.49 3.04 -14.20
CA GLY A 13 -14.88 2.79 -12.80
C GLY A 13 -14.07 3.53 -11.74
N GLY A 14 -13.12 4.40 -12.14
CA GLY A 14 -12.33 5.19 -11.21
C GLY A 14 -13.03 6.47 -10.77
N VAL A 15 -12.78 6.90 -9.53
CA VAL A 15 -13.17 8.22 -8.99
C VAL A 15 -11.93 9.01 -8.60
N THR A 16 -12.04 10.34 -8.68
CA THR A 16 -10.98 11.23 -8.22
C THR A 16 -11.32 11.70 -6.82
N ILE A 17 -10.33 11.86 -5.94
CA ILE A 17 -10.56 12.43 -4.60
C ILE A 17 -10.50 13.95 -4.74
N PRO A 18 -11.57 14.69 -4.39
CA PRO A 18 -11.58 16.15 -4.38
C PRO A 18 -10.46 16.73 -3.52
N SER A 19 -9.88 17.86 -3.95
CA SER A 19 -8.75 18.50 -3.26
C SER A 19 -9.05 18.79 -1.78
N GLU A 20 -10.25 19.27 -1.47
CA GLU A 20 -10.62 19.60 -0.09
C GLU A 20 -10.65 18.36 0.82
N ILE A 21 -11.13 17.21 0.30
CA ILE A 21 -11.11 15.94 1.02
C ILE A 21 -9.68 15.43 1.19
N ARG A 22 -8.86 15.56 0.13
CA ARG A 22 -7.45 15.17 0.14
C ARG A 22 -6.67 15.93 1.22
N GLU A 23 -6.88 17.24 1.33
CA GLU A 23 -6.24 18.10 2.33
C GLU A 23 -6.75 17.80 3.74
N ALA A 24 -8.06 17.63 3.92
CA ALA A 24 -8.67 17.33 5.21
C ALA A 24 -8.17 16.00 5.81
N LEU A 25 -7.91 15.00 4.95
CA LEU A 25 -7.44 13.67 5.36
C LEU A 25 -5.93 13.47 5.18
N SER A 26 -5.18 14.51 4.78
CA SER A 26 -3.73 14.45 4.50
C SER A 26 -3.33 13.26 3.61
N ILE A 27 -4.05 13.07 2.50
CA ILE A 27 -3.81 11.96 1.56
C ILE A 27 -2.67 12.33 0.60
N GLU A 28 -1.64 11.50 0.55
CA GLU A 28 -0.48 11.68 -0.30
C GLU A 28 -0.43 10.68 -1.45
N ALA A 29 0.43 10.96 -2.45
CA ALA A 29 0.61 10.04 -3.55
C ALA A 29 1.28 8.76 -3.04
N GLY A 30 0.65 7.61 -3.27
CA GLY A 30 1.10 6.33 -2.73
C GLY A 30 0.26 5.83 -1.57
N ASP A 31 -0.61 6.65 -0.98
CA ASP A 31 -1.56 6.14 0.01
C ASP A 31 -2.56 5.17 -0.63
N LYS A 32 -2.96 4.17 0.19
CA LYS A 32 -3.93 3.17 -0.22
C LYS A 32 -5.29 3.52 0.36
N ILE A 33 -6.35 3.25 -0.40
CA ILE A 33 -7.72 3.35 0.09
C ILE A 33 -8.27 1.95 0.31
N ARG A 34 -8.78 1.72 1.51
CA ARG A 34 -9.57 0.54 1.84
C ARG A 34 -11.05 0.90 1.73
N TRP A 35 -11.77 0.06 1.00
CA TRP A 35 -13.20 0.15 0.80
C TRP A 35 -13.86 -0.99 1.56
N THR A 36 -14.85 -0.66 2.37
CA THR A 36 -15.67 -1.62 3.11
C THR A 36 -17.11 -1.35 2.74
N VAL A 37 -17.81 -2.37 2.24
CA VAL A 37 -19.21 -2.27 1.81
C VAL A 37 -20.05 -3.03 2.83
N GLU A 38 -20.93 -2.33 3.51
CA GLU A 38 -21.81 -2.88 4.55
C GLU A 38 -23.25 -2.49 4.19
N GLU A 39 -24.08 -3.49 3.89
CA GLU A 39 -25.49 -3.29 3.47
C GLU A 39 -25.62 -2.33 2.27
N ASP A 40 -25.97 -1.06 2.52
CA ASP A 40 -26.14 0.01 1.52
C ASP A 40 -25.10 1.14 1.69
N ASP A 41 -24.19 1.03 2.65
CA ASP A 41 -23.18 2.02 2.98
C ASP A 41 -21.79 1.59 2.51
N VAL A 42 -21.00 2.58 2.08
CA VAL A 42 -19.59 2.41 1.74
C VAL A 42 -18.75 3.23 2.69
N MET A 43 -17.91 2.54 3.46
CA MET A 43 -16.91 3.17 4.32
C MET A 43 -15.56 3.18 3.61
N VAL A 44 -14.90 4.34 3.66
CA VAL A 44 -13.62 4.59 3.02
C VAL A 44 -12.59 4.90 4.10
N GLU A 45 -11.54 4.10 4.17
CA GLU A 45 -10.44 4.29 5.12
C GLU A 45 -9.14 4.57 4.36
N ILE A 46 -8.43 5.62 4.80
CA ILE A 46 -7.09 5.94 4.27
C ILE A 46 -6.08 5.10 5.02
N VAL A 47 -5.38 4.23 4.28
CA VAL A 47 -4.27 3.44 4.79
C VAL A 47 -2.99 4.13 4.34
N HIS A 48 -2.45 4.97 5.22
CA HIS A 48 -1.17 5.61 4.97
C HIS A 48 -0.09 4.55 4.80
N GLN A 49 0.62 4.59 3.67
CA GLN A 49 1.76 3.70 3.50
C GLN A 49 2.90 4.21 4.39
N GLN A 50 3.08 3.57 5.55
CA GLN A 50 4.31 3.72 6.33
C GLN A 50 5.43 3.04 5.53
N GLU A 51 6.15 3.84 4.74
CA GLU A 51 7.44 3.46 4.17
C GLU A 51 8.42 3.29 5.34
N GLY A 52 8.54 2.08 5.89
CA GLY A 52 9.35 1.89 7.10
C GLY A 52 9.27 0.52 7.77
N VAL A 53 9.60 -0.56 7.05
CA VAL A 53 10.15 -1.79 7.68
C VAL A 53 11.25 -2.48 6.86
N PHE A 54 11.64 -1.94 5.71
CA PHE A 54 12.76 -2.48 4.93
C PHE A 54 13.99 -1.58 4.89
N ASP A 55 13.91 -0.34 5.38
CA ASP A 55 15.07 0.56 5.45
C ASP A 55 15.91 0.31 6.73
N ASP A 56 15.29 -0.22 7.79
CA ASP A 56 15.94 -0.57 9.07
C ASP A 56 16.21 -2.09 9.17
N PHE A 57 16.45 -2.76 8.04
CA PHE A 57 17.01 -4.11 8.09
C PHE A 57 18.52 -4.01 8.28
N GLU A 58 18.97 -3.85 9.52
CA GLU A 58 20.34 -4.23 9.86
C GLU A 58 20.46 -5.74 9.66
N PRO A 59 21.28 -6.25 8.72
CA PRO A 59 21.49 -7.68 8.60
C PRO A 59 22.13 -8.16 9.89
N MET A 60 21.32 -8.74 10.80
CA MET A 60 21.88 -9.50 11.90
C MET A 60 22.69 -10.63 11.27
N SER A 61 24.01 -10.56 11.47
CA SER A 61 24.90 -11.66 11.16
C SER A 61 24.46 -12.83 12.04
N MET A 62 23.56 -13.69 11.52
CA MET A 62 23.43 -15.03 12.04
C MET A 62 24.79 -15.67 11.81
N GLY A 63 25.58 -15.76 12.88
CA GLY A 63 26.92 -16.33 12.89
C GLY A 63 26.92 -17.66 12.15
N GLY A 64 27.30 -17.60 10.89
CA GLY A 64 27.30 -18.68 9.95
C GLY A 64 28.34 -18.30 8.93
N ASP A 65 29.46 -19.02 8.96
CA ASP A 65 30.56 -18.87 8.03
C ASP A 65 30.02 -19.15 6.62
N GLY A 66 29.54 -18.10 5.96
CA GLY A 66 28.91 -18.13 4.64
C GLY A 66 29.93 -18.31 3.52
N GLY A 67 30.91 -19.19 3.74
CA GLY A 67 32.01 -19.48 2.85
C GLY A 67 31.93 -20.88 2.28
N THR A 68 30.86 -21.25 1.58
CA THR A 68 30.90 -22.34 0.59
C THR A 68 29.79 -22.15 -0.46
N ALA A 69 30.10 -21.43 -1.53
CA ALA A 69 29.30 -21.37 -2.74
C ALA A 69 29.61 -22.57 -3.64
N HIS A 70 28.88 -23.68 -3.53
CA HIS A 70 29.12 -24.85 -4.39
C HIS A 70 27.82 -25.37 -5.00
N ASN A 71 27.54 -24.76 -6.16
CA ASN A 71 26.73 -25.21 -7.28
C ASN A 71 26.62 -26.74 -7.40
N THR A 72 25.40 -27.27 -7.43
CA THR A 72 25.12 -28.57 -8.05
C THR A 72 23.83 -28.43 -8.86
N THR A 73 24.01 -28.05 -10.12
CA THR A 73 23.47 -28.71 -11.32
C THR A 73 22.12 -29.42 -11.16
N GLY A 74 21.14 -28.92 -11.92
CA GLY A 74 19.90 -29.66 -12.20
C GLY A 74 20.19 -30.97 -12.92
N GLU A 75 19.62 -32.05 -12.39
CA GLU A 75 19.46 -33.29 -13.16
C GLU A 75 18.08 -33.27 -13.80
N GLU A 76 18.08 -33.28 -15.12
CA GLU A 76 16.93 -33.68 -15.92
C GLU A 76 16.83 -35.20 -15.91
N ARG A 77 15.67 -35.74 -15.51
CA ARG A 77 15.05 -36.87 -16.21
C ARG A 77 13.57 -37.03 -15.88
#